data_AF-A0A6L2PEH8-F1
#
_entry.id   AF-A0A6L2PEH8-F1
#
_cell.length_a   1.000
_cell.length_b   1.000
_cell.length_c   1.000
_cell.angle_alpha   90.00
_cell.angle_beta   90.00
_cell.angle_gamma   90.00
#
_symmetry.space_group_name_H-M   'P 1'
#
loop_
_entity.id
_entity.type
_entity.pdbx_description
1 polymer ?
#
loop_
_entity_poly.entity_id
_entity_poly.type
_entity_poly.pdbx_seq_one_letter_code
_entity_poly.pdbx_strand_id
1 'polypeptide(L)'
;ETYPSTPPVWFAESEETSITNAVQILSNTSGRDNHVLNQVGILLRELCRLHCIPEPPDIALLTMPAAAGYRIPDRLEEDRDMEDEDDEEEEEGEEDLHLEMDEGENVAKSKVDEMDTEHLATLERLRQNQRQDYLKGSVSGSVQATDRLMKELRDIYRSDSFKKGMYSIDLVNDSLYEWNIRLMSVDPDSPLHNDLVLLKEKEGKDSILLNMTFK
;
A
#
# COMPACT_ATOMS: atom_id res chain seq x y z
N GLU A 1 14.29 -11.60 -12.28
CA GLU A 1 13.33 -12.69 -12.02
C GLU A 1 11.99 -12.04 -11.71
N THR A 2 11.10 -11.98 -12.69
CA THR A 2 10.09 -10.91 -12.78
C THR A 2 8.70 -11.54 -12.94
N TYR A 3 7.91 -11.57 -11.86
CA TYR A 3 6.46 -11.85 -11.84
C TYR A 3 6.04 -13.33 -12.14
N PRO A 4 4.85 -13.81 -11.68
CA PRO A 4 4.69 -14.94 -10.77
C PRO A 4 4.63 -16.30 -11.48
N SER A 5 5.28 -17.29 -10.87
CA SER A 5 5.22 -18.71 -11.25
C SER A 5 3.84 -19.36 -11.01
N THR A 6 3.00 -18.72 -10.19
CA THR A 6 1.64 -19.15 -9.86
C THR A 6 0.58 -18.24 -10.51
N PRO A 7 -0.56 -18.79 -10.95
CA PRO A 7 -1.64 -18.00 -11.52
C PRO A 7 -2.30 -17.10 -10.45
N PRO A 8 -2.58 -15.83 -10.77
CA PRO A 8 -3.38 -14.94 -9.92
C PRO A 8 -4.76 -15.50 -9.58
N VAL A 9 -5.26 -15.12 -8.41
CA VAL A 9 -6.62 -15.45 -7.97
C VAL A 9 -7.59 -14.41 -8.53
N TRP A 10 -8.60 -14.86 -9.26
CA TRP A 10 -9.68 -14.03 -9.79
C TRP A 10 -11.01 -14.43 -9.16
N PHE A 11 -11.89 -13.45 -8.95
CA PHE A 11 -13.24 -13.68 -8.44
C PHE A 11 -14.25 -12.89 -9.29
N ALA A 12 -15.47 -13.41 -9.42
CA ALA A 12 -16.60 -12.73 -10.03
C ALA A 12 -17.71 -12.56 -8.98
N GLU A 13 -18.20 -11.34 -8.81
CA GLU A 13 -19.42 -11.04 -8.06
C GLU A 13 -20.63 -11.13 -9.01
N SER A 14 -20.76 -12.27 -9.70
CA SER A 14 -21.87 -12.54 -10.61
C SER A 14 -22.59 -13.81 -10.19
N GLU A 15 -23.92 -13.77 -10.24
CA GLU A 15 -24.77 -14.94 -10.04
C GLU A 15 -24.79 -15.85 -11.28
N GLU A 16 -24.29 -15.37 -12.42
CA GLU A 16 -24.23 -16.15 -13.65
C GLU A 16 -23.12 -17.20 -13.61
N THR A 17 -23.49 -18.48 -13.62
CA THR A 17 -22.54 -19.62 -13.65
C THR A 17 -21.60 -19.56 -14.84
N SER A 18 -22.05 -19.01 -15.97
CA SER A 18 -21.24 -18.72 -17.17
C SER A 18 -20.03 -17.86 -16.86
N ILE A 19 -20.24 -16.76 -16.11
CA ILE A 19 -19.20 -15.79 -15.77
C ILE A 19 -18.23 -16.39 -14.75
N THR A 20 -18.75 -17.11 -13.76
CA THR A 20 -17.92 -17.82 -12.77
C THR A 20 -17.02 -18.86 -13.42
N ASN A 21 -17.54 -19.61 -14.40
CA ASN A 21 -16.76 -20.59 -15.17
C ASN A 21 -15.67 -19.90 -16.02
N ALA A 22 -15.98 -18.77 -16.65
CA ALA A 22 -15.02 -18.00 -17.44
C ALA A 22 -13.83 -17.53 -16.57
N VAL A 23 -14.12 -17.09 -15.34
CA VAL A 23 -13.10 -16.65 -14.39
C VAL A 23 -12.29 -17.82 -13.82
N GLN A 24 -12.93 -18.98 -13.59
CA GLN A 24 -12.26 -20.19 -13.09
C GLN A 24 -11.16 -20.69 -14.05
N ILE A 25 -11.28 -20.46 -15.36
CA ILE A 25 -10.25 -20.86 -16.35
C ILE A 25 -8.91 -20.17 -16.05
N LEU A 26 -8.93 -18.94 -15.52
CA LEU A 26 -7.72 -18.18 -15.19
C LEU A 26 -6.92 -18.79 -14.04
N SER A 27 -7.53 -19.64 -13.20
CA SER A 27 -6.82 -20.33 -12.11
C SER A 27 -5.89 -21.44 -12.61
N ASN A 28 -6.01 -21.85 -13.87
CA ASN A 28 -5.29 -22.97 -14.46
C ASN A 28 -4.23 -22.52 -15.48
N THR A 29 -3.92 -21.22 -15.54
CA THR A 29 -2.87 -20.71 -16.43
C THR A 29 -1.47 -21.05 -15.90
N SER A 30 -0.47 -21.01 -16.79
CA SER A 30 0.92 -21.25 -16.42
C SER A 30 1.88 -20.39 -17.24
N GLY A 31 3.07 -20.14 -16.70
CA GLY A 31 4.14 -19.43 -17.41
C GLY A 31 3.75 -17.99 -17.77
N ARG A 32 3.85 -17.64 -19.07
CA ARG A 32 3.52 -16.29 -19.54
C ARG A 32 2.05 -15.94 -19.31
N ASP A 33 1.17 -16.93 -19.33
CA ASP A 33 -0.26 -16.71 -19.14
C ASP A 33 -0.62 -16.37 -17.68
N ASN A 34 0.32 -16.44 -16.73
CA ASN A 34 0.12 -15.91 -15.37
C ASN A 34 0.23 -14.39 -15.30
N HIS A 35 0.74 -13.74 -16.36
CA HIS A 35 0.82 -12.28 -16.38
C HIS A 35 -0.57 -11.70 -16.52
N VAL A 36 -0.89 -10.70 -15.68
CA VAL A 36 -2.20 -10.06 -15.64
C VAL A 36 -2.66 -9.61 -17.03
N LEU A 37 -1.78 -9.04 -17.84
CA LEU A 37 -2.12 -8.59 -19.20
C LEU A 37 -2.58 -9.75 -20.10
N ASN A 38 -1.89 -10.89 -20.03
CA ASN A 38 -2.26 -12.09 -20.77
C ASN A 38 -3.56 -12.71 -20.23
N GLN A 39 -3.76 -12.73 -18.90
CA GLN A 39 -5.00 -13.21 -18.28
C GLN A 39 -6.22 -12.34 -18.63
N VAL A 40 -6.06 -11.02 -18.71
CA VAL A 40 -7.11 -10.11 -19.19
C VAL A 40 -7.48 -10.44 -20.63
N GLY A 41 -6.49 -10.71 -21.49
CA GLY A 41 -6.75 -11.15 -22.87
C GLY A 41 -7.51 -12.48 -22.94
N ILE A 42 -7.15 -13.46 -22.10
CA ILE A 42 -7.84 -14.75 -22.00
C ILE A 42 -9.29 -14.56 -21.54
N LEU A 43 -9.51 -13.77 -20.48
CA LEU A 43 -10.82 -13.49 -19.94
C LEU A 43 -11.72 -12.79 -20.96
N LEU A 44 -11.19 -11.79 -21.67
CA LEU A 44 -11.98 -11.00 -22.61
C LEU A 44 -12.39 -11.83 -23.83
N ARG A 45 -11.52 -12.72 -24.32
CA ARG A 45 -11.89 -13.71 -25.35
C ARG A 45 -13.00 -14.65 -24.89
N GLU A 46 -12.89 -15.16 -23.67
CA GLU A 46 -13.88 -16.09 -23.14
C GLU A 46 -15.24 -15.43 -22.92
N LEU A 47 -15.27 -14.20 -22.41
CA LEU A 47 -16.50 -13.42 -22.27
C LEU A 47 -17.10 -13.03 -23.62
N CYS A 48 -16.28 -12.61 -24.60
CA CYS A 48 -16.73 -12.34 -25.96
C CYS A 48 -17.36 -13.57 -26.60
N ARG A 49 -16.73 -14.75 -26.44
CA ARG A 49 -17.27 -16.04 -26.90
C ARG A 49 -18.61 -16.35 -26.23
N LEU A 50 -18.69 -16.15 -24.91
CA LEU A 50 -19.88 -16.45 -24.12
C LEU A 50 -21.07 -15.57 -24.50
N HIS A 51 -20.84 -14.28 -24.74
CA HIS A 51 -21.87 -13.32 -25.14
C HIS A 51 -22.07 -13.22 -26.67
N CYS A 52 -21.39 -14.05 -27.46
CA CYS A 52 -21.46 -14.03 -28.93
C CYS A 52 -21.11 -12.66 -29.55
N ILE A 53 -20.15 -11.96 -28.94
CA ILE A 53 -19.66 -10.64 -29.38
C ILE A 53 -18.36 -10.86 -30.19
N PRO A 54 -18.17 -10.16 -31.33
CA PRO A 54 -16.92 -10.23 -32.08
C PRO A 54 -15.74 -9.77 -31.23
N GLU A 55 -14.63 -10.51 -31.30
CA GLU A 55 -13.40 -10.20 -30.57
C GLU A 55 -12.83 -8.84 -31.03
N PRO A 56 -12.61 -7.88 -30.10
CA PRO A 56 -11.91 -6.65 -30.44
C PRO A 56 -10.52 -6.92 -31.04
N PRO A 57 -10.13 -6.25 -32.13
CA PRO A 57 -8.81 -6.43 -32.75
C PRO A 57 -7.66 -6.05 -31.81
N ASP A 58 -7.94 -5.19 -30.83
CA ASP A 58 -6.98 -4.68 -29.87
C ASP A 58 -6.59 -5.72 -28.79
N ILE A 59 -7.29 -6.86 -28.67
CA ILE A 59 -6.87 -7.94 -27.76
C ILE A 59 -5.49 -8.48 -28.16
N ALA A 60 -5.18 -8.53 -29.46
CA ALA A 60 -3.88 -8.97 -29.93
C ALA A 60 -2.72 -8.03 -29.49
N LEU A 61 -3.03 -6.80 -29.09
CA LEU A 61 -2.09 -5.83 -28.56
C LEU A 61 -1.84 -6.00 -27.05
N LEU A 62 -2.68 -6.78 -26.35
CA LEU A 62 -2.52 -7.10 -24.93
C LEU A 62 -1.45 -8.17 -24.70
N THR A 63 -0.30 -8.05 -25.36
CA THR A 63 0.88 -8.85 -25.09
C THR A 63 1.89 -8.00 -24.34
N MET A 64 2.47 -8.55 -23.27
CA MET A 64 3.63 -7.92 -22.66
C MET A 64 4.64 -7.67 -23.77
N PRO A 65 5.22 -6.45 -23.90
CA PRO A 65 6.42 -6.30 -24.69
C PRO A 65 7.35 -7.38 -24.20
N ALA A 66 7.74 -8.30 -25.07
CA ALA A 66 8.93 -9.08 -24.79
C ALA A 66 10.01 -8.08 -24.37
N ALA A 67 11.01 -8.51 -23.60
CA ALA A 67 12.24 -7.76 -23.43
C ALA A 67 12.98 -7.61 -24.79
N ALA A 68 12.31 -7.08 -25.81
CA ALA A 68 12.88 -6.36 -26.91
C ALA A 68 13.59 -5.21 -26.24
N GLY A 69 14.91 -5.39 -26.12
CA GLY A 69 15.82 -4.37 -25.64
C GLY A 69 15.39 -3.03 -26.20
N TYR A 70 15.38 -2.04 -25.33
CA TYR A 70 15.37 -0.64 -25.72
C TYR A 70 16.53 -0.44 -26.71
N ARG A 71 16.27 -0.65 -28.01
CA ARG A 71 17.07 -0.04 -29.06
C ARG A 71 16.71 1.43 -29.02
N ILE A 72 17.44 2.15 -28.19
CA ILE A 72 17.66 3.57 -28.39
C ILE A 72 18.30 3.69 -29.79
N PRO A 73 17.72 4.46 -30.73
CA PRO A 73 18.33 4.69 -32.02
C PRO A 73 19.67 5.42 -31.84
N ASP A 74 20.73 4.72 -32.25
CA ASP A 74 21.90 5.25 -32.95
C ASP A 74 22.48 6.56 -32.40
N ARG A 75 23.50 6.45 -31.52
CA ARG A 75 24.72 7.26 -31.68
C ARG A 75 25.88 6.82 -30.80
N LEU A 76 26.94 6.45 -31.52
CA LEU A 76 28.36 6.45 -31.16
C LEU A 76 28.83 5.28 -30.31
N GLU A 77 29.25 4.24 -31.04
CA GLU A 77 30.37 3.40 -30.67
C GLU A 77 31.63 4.24 -30.53
N GLU A 78 32.38 4.03 -29.45
CA GLU A 78 33.84 4.07 -29.49
C GLU A 78 34.38 3.13 -28.41
N ASP A 79 35.03 2.08 -28.92
CA ASP A 79 35.90 1.09 -28.30
C ASP A 79 36.51 1.46 -26.95
N ARG A 80 36.49 0.48 -26.03
CA ARG A 80 37.72 -0.07 -25.45
C ARG A 80 37.46 -1.36 -24.67
N ASP A 81 37.93 -2.47 -25.25
CA ASP A 81 38.35 -3.68 -24.55
C ASP A 81 39.33 -3.30 -23.42
N MET A 82 39.14 -3.84 -22.22
CA MET A 82 40.22 -4.21 -21.29
C MET A 82 39.79 -5.45 -20.50
N GLU A 83 40.69 -6.43 -20.55
CA GLU A 83 40.64 -7.78 -20.01
C GLU A 83 40.62 -7.80 -18.48
N ASP A 84 40.09 -8.92 -17.96
CA ASP A 84 40.38 -9.62 -16.69
C ASP A 84 41.15 -8.89 -15.58
N GLU A 85 40.59 -8.85 -14.37
CA GLU A 85 41.23 -9.39 -13.15
C GLU A 85 40.32 -9.30 -11.90
N ASP A 86 40.48 -10.33 -11.06
CA ASP A 86 40.27 -10.41 -9.61
C ASP A 86 38.91 -10.82 -9.01
N ASP A 87 38.94 -12.07 -8.53
CA ASP A 87 38.23 -12.62 -7.37
C ASP A 87 38.44 -11.73 -6.13
N GLU A 88 37.39 -11.14 -5.57
CA GLU A 88 37.35 -10.82 -4.13
C GLU A 88 35.98 -11.18 -3.54
N GLU A 89 35.98 -12.23 -2.73
CA GLU A 89 34.98 -12.49 -1.71
C GLU A 89 35.01 -11.34 -0.70
N GLU A 90 33.96 -10.52 -0.61
CA GLU A 90 33.73 -9.68 0.57
C GLU A 90 32.39 -10.02 1.22
N GLU A 91 32.55 -10.75 2.31
CA GLU A 91 31.66 -10.93 3.44
C GLU A 91 31.17 -9.55 3.95
N GLU A 92 29.92 -9.17 3.65
CA GLU A 92 29.28 -7.99 4.28
C GLU A 92 28.98 -8.28 5.76
N GLY A 93 30.02 -8.16 6.57
CA GLY A 93 29.97 -7.98 8.01
C GLY A 93 29.78 -6.51 8.38
N GLU A 94 28.65 -6.23 9.01
CA GLU A 94 28.54 -5.28 10.14
C GLU A 94 29.08 -3.85 9.95
N GLU A 95 28.29 -2.96 9.34
CA GLU A 95 28.38 -1.54 9.63
C GLU A 95 27.16 -1.03 10.40
N ASP A 96 27.37 -0.96 11.72
CA ASP A 96 26.72 -0.02 12.64
C ASP A 96 26.93 1.41 12.14
N LEU A 97 26.08 1.87 11.22
CA LEU A 97 25.99 3.28 10.86
C LEU A 97 24.92 3.97 11.73
N HIS A 98 25.32 4.29 12.96
CA HIS A 98 24.78 5.45 13.68
C HIS A 98 25.09 6.71 12.87
N LEU A 99 24.13 7.16 12.06
CA LEU A 99 24.13 8.52 11.50
C LEU A 99 23.21 9.40 12.36
N GLU A 100 23.78 9.96 13.43
CA GLU A 100 23.33 11.26 13.95
C GLU A 100 23.85 12.34 12.98
N MET A 101 23.03 12.77 12.03
CA MET A 101 23.27 13.99 11.27
C MET A 101 22.30 15.07 11.76
N ASP A 102 22.83 15.94 12.60
CA ASP A 102 22.29 17.25 12.93
C ASP A 102 22.42 18.21 11.73
N GLU A 103 21.39 19.06 11.60
CA GLU A 103 21.18 20.22 10.72
C GLU A 103 21.76 20.27 9.28
N GLY A 104 20.84 20.23 8.30
CA GLY A 104 21.06 20.72 6.94
C GLY A 104 19.75 21.01 6.21
N GLU A 105 19.29 22.26 6.25
CA GLU A 105 18.13 22.76 5.51
C GLU A 105 18.25 22.63 3.97
N ASN A 106 17.08 22.46 3.33
CA ASN A 106 16.75 22.59 1.88
C ASN A 106 17.03 21.31 1.04
N VAL A 107 16.07 20.66 0.38
CA VAL A 107 15.12 21.18 -0.63
C VAL A 107 13.87 20.27 -0.70
N ALA A 108 12.76 20.67 -0.06
CA ALA A 108 11.39 20.24 -0.40
C ALA A 108 10.35 21.24 0.19
N LYS A 109 10.63 22.54 0.11
CA LYS A 109 9.69 23.61 0.46
C LYS A 109 8.58 23.69 -0.60
N SER A 110 7.45 23.03 -0.37
CA SER A 110 6.13 23.57 -0.78
C SER A 110 4.87 22.84 -0.25
N LYS A 111 4.94 21.78 0.58
CA LYS A 111 3.72 21.14 1.15
C LYS A 111 3.87 20.48 2.54
N VAL A 112 4.95 20.73 3.29
CA VAL A 112 5.30 19.93 4.48
C VAL A 112 4.79 20.51 5.81
N ASP A 113 4.37 21.76 5.87
CA ASP A 113 4.27 22.46 7.15
C ASP A 113 2.83 22.66 7.65
N GLU A 114 2.11 21.55 7.84
CA GLU A 114 0.81 21.60 8.50
C GLU A 114 0.50 20.27 9.19
N MET A 115 1.48 19.68 9.87
CA MET A 115 1.29 18.53 10.74
C MET A 115 2.01 18.81 12.06
N ASP A 116 1.30 18.67 13.18
CA ASP A 116 1.87 19.00 14.49
C ASP A 116 3.08 18.12 14.80
N THR A 117 4.05 18.72 15.49
CA THR A 117 5.34 18.11 15.85
C THR A 117 5.17 16.83 16.68
N GLU A 118 4.10 16.73 17.46
CA GLU A 118 3.73 15.54 18.24
C GLU A 118 3.35 14.34 17.35
N HIS A 119 2.63 14.60 16.25
CA HIS A 119 2.25 13.56 15.30
C HIS A 119 3.43 13.06 14.49
N LEU A 120 4.39 13.94 14.17
CA LEU A 120 5.66 13.55 13.56
C LEU A 120 6.49 12.67 14.49
N ALA A 121 6.60 13.03 15.77
CA ALA A 121 7.29 12.22 16.77
C ALA A 121 6.65 10.83 16.93
N THR A 122 5.31 10.76 16.88
CA THR A 122 4.57 9.50 16.94
C THR A 122 4.84 8.62 15.71
N LEU A 123 4.83 9.19 14.51
CA LEU A 123 5.16 8.47 13.28
C LEU A 123 6.60 7.94 13.28
N GLU A 124 7.55 8.71 13.81
CA GLU A 124 8.95 8.29 13.90
C GLU A 124 9.14 7.16 14.93
N ARG A 125 8.49 7.26 16.10
CA ARG A 125 8.49 6.19 17.10
C ARG A 125 7.96 4.87 16.53
N LEU A 126 6.88 4.92 15.75
CA LEU A 126 6.30 3.73 15.10
C LEU A 126 7.25 3.12 14.07
N ARG A 127 7.95 3.93 13.28
CA ARG A 127 8.97 3.44 12.34
C ARG A 127 10.13 2.77 13.05
N GLN A 128 10.60 3.36 14.15
CA GLN A 128 11.67 2.77 14.96
C GLN A 128 11.23 1.43 15.58
N ASN A 129 10.02 1.37 16.14
CA ASN A 129 9.45 0.14 16.68
C ASN A 129 9.33 -0.94 15.61
N GLN A 130 8.84 -0.59 14.42
CA GLN A 130 8.76 -1.50 13.28
C GLN A 130 10.13 -2.10 12.94
N ARG A 131 11.19 -1.27 12.81
CA ARG A 131 12.56 -1.75 12.56
C ARG A 131 13.06 -2.69 13.66
N GLN A 132 12.75 -2.36 14.92
CA GLN A 132 13.13 -3.18 16.06
C GLN A 132 12.41 -4.53 16.07
N ASP A 133 11.12 -4.57 15.74
CA ASP A 133 10.33 -5.79 15.67
C ASP A 133 10.78 -6.71 14.53
N TYR A 134 11.18 -6.14 13.39
CA TYR A 134 11.84 -6.88 12.31
C TYR A 134 13.13 -7.55 12.79
N LEU A 135 13.95 -6.83 13.55
CA LEU A 135 15.21 -7.38 14.07
C LEU A 135 14.98 -8.45 15.16
N LYS A 136 13.92 -8.30 15.96
CA LYS A 136 13.54 -9.25 17.03
C LYS A 136 12.74 -10.46 16.52
N GLY A 137 12.29 -10.46 15.26
CA GLY A 137 11.43 -11.50 14.70
C GLY A 137 9.99 -11.50 15.26
N SER A 138 9.60 -10.44 16.00
CA SER A 138 8.27 -10.25 16.59
C SER A 138 7.34 -9.44 15.68
N VAL A 139 7.53 -9.53 14.37
CA VAL A 139 6.81 -8.72 13.38
C VAL A 139 5.31 -8.98 13.46
N SER A 140 4.56 -7.90 13.70
CA SER A 140 3.10 -7.93 13.63
C SER A 140 2.65 -7.64 12.19
N GLY A 141 1.97 -8.60 11.57
CA GLY A 141 1.39 -8.49 10.22
C GLY A 141 2.41 -8.53 9.07
N SER A 142 1.95 -8.15 7.87
CA SER A 142 2.79 -8.11 6.65
C SER A 142 3.39 -6.72 6.42
N VAL A 143 4.54 -6.65 5.74
CA VAL A 143 5.19 -5.37 5.37
C VAL A 143 4.19 -4.45 4.64
N GLN A 144 3.42 -5.01 3.70
CA GLN A 144 2.43 -4.27 2.93
C GLN A 144 1.30 -3.67 3.78
N ALA A 145 0.80 -4.43 4.76
CA ALA A 145 -0.23 -3.96 5.67
C ALA A 145 0.31 -2.82 6.56
N THR A 146 1.50 -3.00 7.11
CA THR A 146 2.16 -1.98 7.95
C THR A 146 2.41 -0.68 7.16
N ASP A 147 2.89 -0.78 5.92
CA ASP A 147 3.12 0.39 5.06
C ASP A 147 1.81 1.10 4.72
N ARG A 148 0.73 0.35 4.45
CA ARG A 148 -0.59 0.94 4.20
C ARG A 148 -1.10 1.69 5.43
N LEU A 149 -1.03 1.09 6.61
CA LEU A 149 -1.50 1.71 7.85
C LEU A 149 -0.68 2.94 8.23
N MET A 150 0.65 2.91 8.03
CA MET A 150 1.50 4.10 8.22
C MET A 150 1.11 5.23 7.27
N LYS A 151 0.76 4.91 6.02
CA LYS A 151 0.28 5.90 5.06
C LYS A 151 -1.07 6.50 5.49
N GLU A 152 -2.03 5.66 5.89
CA GLU A 152 -3.34 6.13 6.37
C GLU A 152 -3.20 7.04 7.59
N LEU A 153 -2.42 6.63 8.60
CA LEU A 153 -2.21 7.42 9.81
C LEU A 153 -1.60 8.79 9.48
N ARG A 154 -0.63 8.81 8.56
CA ARG A 154 0.00 10.03 8.08
C ARG A 154 -0.98 10.92 7.31
N ASP A 155 -1.82 10.34 6.47
CA ASP A 155 -2.82 11.09 5.68
C ASP A 155 -3.92 11.65 6.60
N ILE A 156 -4.31 10.92 7.64
CA ILE A 156 -5.22 11.39 8.68
C ILE A 156 -4.65 12.61 9.40
N TYR A 157 -3.39 12.57 9.84
CA TYR A 157 -2.76 13.71 10.50
C TYR A 157 -2.65 14.96 9.60
N ARG A 158 -2.69 14.81 8.27
CA ARG A 158 -2.77 15.95 7.34
C ARG A 158 -4.19 16.43 7.08
N SER A 159 -5.19 15.61 7.38
CA SER A 159 -6.57 15.88 7.01
C SER A 159 -7.16 17.05 7.81
N ASP A 160 -7.97 17.86 7.13
CA ASP A 160 -8.65 19.00 7.76
C ASP A 160 -9.62 18.56 8.86
N SER A 161 -10.25 17.39 8.72
CA SER A 161 -11.18 16.86 9.72
C SER A 161 -10.48 16.53 11.04
N PHE A 162 -9.26 16.00 10.97
CA PHE A 162 -8.43 15.74 12.13
C PHE A 162 -7.94 17.06 12.76
N LYS A 163 -7.44 18.00 11.94
CA LYS A 163 -7.02 19.34 12.40
C LYS A 163 -8.14 20.16 13.04
N LYS A 164 -9.36 20.04 12.53
CA LYS A 164 -10.56 20.66 13.11
C LYS A 164 -11.00 19.99 14.42
N GLY A 165 -10.34 18.92 14.85
CA GLY A 165 -10.66 18.20 16.08
C GLY A 165 -12.00 17.46 16.01
N MET A 166 -12.45 17.06 14.82
CA MET A 166 -13.71 16.29 14.70
C MET A 166 -13.58 14.92 15.37
N TYR A 167 -12.39 14.36 15.33
CA TYR A 167 -12.03 13.12 16.00
C TYR A 167 -10.55 13.12 16.41
N SER A 168 -10.21 12.32 17.42
CA SER A 168 -8.82 12.05 17.83
C SER A 168 -8.48 10.56 17.64
N ILE A 169 -7.20 10.25 17.42
CA ILE A 169 -6.71 8.87 17.29
C ILE A 169 -5.61 8.62 18.30
N ASP A 170 -5.74 7.54 19.07
CA ASP A 170 -4.69 7.01 19.93
C ASP A 170 -4.36 5.58 19.51
N LEU A 171 -3.08 5.25 19.44
CA LEU A 171 -2.63 3.89 19.20
C LEU A 171 -2.57 3.12 20.51
N VAL A 172 -3.18 1.93 20.56
CA VAL A 172 -3.17 1.10 21.76
C VAL A 172 -1.82 0.40 21.85
N ASN A 173 -1.09 0.62 22.94
CA ASN A 173 0.25 0.05 23.16
C ASN A 173 1.26 0.36 22.04
N ASP A 174 1.16 1.55 21.41
CA ASP A 174 1.93 1.90 20.21
C ASP A 174 1.79 0.88 19.06
N SER A 175 0.69 0.11 19.03
CA SER A 175 0.39 -0.83 17.96
C SER A 175 -0.23 -0.10 16.77
N LEU A 176 0.43 -0.23 15.61
CA LEU A 176 -0.14 0.27 14.35
C LEU A 176 -1.40 -0.52 13.92
N TYR A 177 -1.67 -1.67 14.53
CA TYR A 177 -2.80 -2.53 14.19
C TYR A 177 -4.02 -2.32 15.09
N GLU A 178 -3.93 -1.50 16.14
CA GLU A 178 -5.04 -1.27 17.07
C GLU A 178 -5.19 0.21 17.43
N TRP A 179 -6.28 0.82 16.98
CA TRP A 179 -6.52 2.26 17.06
C TRP A 179 -7.77 2.55 17.89
N ASN A 180 -7.67 3.50 18.80
CA ASN A 180 -8.77 4.10 19.53
C ASN A 180 -9.10 5.46 18.92
N ILE A 181 -10.26 5.55 18.27
CA ILE A 181 -10.74 6.76 17.61
C ILE A 181 -11.86 7.37 18.46
N ARG A 182 -11.66 8.58 19.00
CA ARG A 182 -12.72 9.32 19.69
C ARG A 182 -13.36 10.31 18.74
N LEU A 183 -14.64 10.14 18.47
CA LEU A 183 -15.44 11.12 17.74
C LEU A 183 -15.93 12.19 18.73
N MET A 184 -15.47 13.43 18.54
CA MET A 184 -15.82 14.58 19.36
C MET A 184 -16.94 15.43 18.73
N SER A 185 -17.05 15.39 17.40
CA SER A 185 -18.03 16.16 16.64
C SER A 185 -18.92 15.22 15.83
N VAL A 186 -20.24 15.37 16.01
CA VAL A 186 -21.29 14.74 15.19
C VAL A 186 -22.18 15.83 14.63
N ASP A 187 -23.02 15.49 13.65
CA ASP A 187 -23.97 16.42 13.04
C ASP A 187 -24.85 17.08 14.12
N PRO A 188 -24.82 18.42 14.28
CA PRO A 188 -25.55 19.14 15.33
C PRO A 188 -27.07 18.99 15.19
N ASP A 189 -27.57 18.73 13.99
CA ASP A 189 -29.01 18.56 13.76
C ASP A 189 -29.47 17.11 14.01
N SER A 190 -28.53 16.20 14.31
CA SER A 190 -28.85 14.81 14.59
C SER A 190 -29.34 14.61 16.03
N PRO A 191 -30.29 13.67 16.27
CA PRO A 191 -30.66 13.27 17.63
C PRO A 191 -29.47 12.82 18.48
N LEU A 192 -28.47 12.20 17.85
CA LEU A 192 -27.25 11.72 18.51
C LEU A 192 -26.45 12.85 19.15
N HIS A 193 -26.42 14.04 18.56
CA HIS A 193 -25.77 15.20 19.16
C HIS A 193 -26.39 15.55 20.51
N ASN A 194 -27.72 15.58 20.58
CA ASN A 194 -28.45 15.87 21.82
C ASN A 194 -28.19 14.80 22.88
N ASP A 195 -28.14 13.52 22.47
CA ASP A 195 -27.83 12.42 23.38
C ASP A 195 -26.41 12.55 23.95
N LEU A 196 -25.41 12.93 23.13
CA LEU A 196 -24.03 13.15 23.58
C LEU A 196 -23.90 14.35 24.52
N VAL A 197 -24.62 15.44 24.26
CA VAL A 197 -24.66 16.60 25.18
C VAL A 197 -25.25 16.18 26.54
N LEU A 198 -26.32 15.40 26.53
CA LEU A 198 -26.92 14.90 27.77
C LEU A 198 -26.01 13.91 28.51
N LEU A 199 -25.26 13.09 27.77
CA LEU A 199 -24.24 12.17 28.31
C LEU A 199 -23.06 12.95 28.92
N LYS A 200 -22.68 14.08 28.32
CA LYS A 200 -21.70 15.01 28.88
C LYS A 200 -22.16 15.57 30.23
N GLU A 201 -23.42 15.98 30.33
CA GLU A 201 -23.97 16.52 31.58
C GLU A 201 -24.08 15.47 32.70
N LYS A 202 -24.40 14.21 32.35
CA LYS A 202 -24.58 13.14 33.33
C LYS A 202 -23.28 12.45 33.75
N GLU A 203 -22.41 12.14 32.81
CA GLU A 203 -21.24 11.27 33.02
C GLU A 203 -19.92 11.94 32.66
N GLY A 204 -19.95 13.19 32.15
CA GLY A 204 -18.75 13.88 31.68
C GLY A 204 -18.17 13.34 30.38
N LYS A 205 -18.90 12.49 29.65
CA LYS A 205 -18.46 11.89 28.39
C LYS A 205 -19.20 12.51 27.21
N ASP A 206 -18.49 13.21 26.35
CA ASP A 206 -19.04 13.86 25.15
C ASP A 206 -18.55 13.24 23.83
N SER A 207 -17.81 12.12 23.92
CA SER A 207 -17.18 11.49 22.77
C SER A 207 -17.62 10.04 22.57
N ILE A 208 -17.75 9.61 21.33
CA ILE A 208 -17.93 8.20 20.98
C ILE A 208 -16.56 7.58 20.74
N LEU A 209 -16.20 6.58 21.55
CA LEU A 209 -14.97 5.82 21.36
C LEU A 209 -15.23 4.63 20.42
N LEU A 210 -14.53 4.61 19.30
CA LEU A 210 -14.46 3.49 18.37
C LEU A 210 -13.09 2.82 18.53
N ASN A 211 -13.09 1.49 18.63
CA ASN A 211 -11.87 0.70 18.59
C ASN A 211 -11.80 0.01 17.21
N MET A 212 -10.73 0.26 16.48
CA MET A 212 -10.46 -0.36 15.18
C MET A 212 -9.26 -1.29 15.32
N THR A 213 -9.47 -2.56 14.98
CA THR A 213 -8.42 -3.57 14.94
C THR A 213 -8.23 -4.05 13.51
N PHE A 214 -6.98 -4.03 13.05
CA PHE A 214 -6.58 -4.50 11.73
C PHE A 214 -5.93 -5.87 11.90
N LYS A 215 -6.41 -6.88 11.16
CA LYS A 215 -5.94 -8.26 11.22
C LYS A 215 -5.38 -8.71 9.88
#